data_AF-A0AAP6XYI5-F1
#
_entry.id   AF-A0AAP6XYI5-F1
#
_cell.length_a   1.000
_cell.length_b   1.000
_cell.length_c   1.000
_cell.angle_alpha   90.00
_cell.angle_beta   90.00
_cell.angle_gamma   90.00
#
_symmetry.space_group_name_H-M   'P 1'
#
loop_
_entity.id
_entity.type
_entity.pdbx_description
1 polymer ?
#
loop_
_entity_poly.entity_id
_entity_poly.type
_entity_poly.pdbx_seq_one_letter_code
_entity_poly.pdbx_strand_id
1 'polypeptide(L)'
;MRKFFALSAIFALSACGGSNDDGSSKSTYSSCKITSSQALLATDRDNDLKQCWNAGGNGFESQGDAIQWCEKQVNAYIANQYLVGHTVSYAVESTNCK
;
A
#
# COMPACT_ATOMS: atom_id res chain seq x y z
N MET A 1 45.36 -31.11 -25.32
CA MET A 1 45.07 -29.67 -25.53
C MET A 1 43.57 -29.55 -25.74
N ARG A 2 42.77 -29.34 -24.68
CA ARG A 2 42.36 -28.04 -24.10
C ARG A 2 41.76 -27.07 -25.13
N LYS A 3 40.42 -27.06 -25.22
CA LYS A 3 39.51 -25.90 -24.97
C LYS A 3 38.30 -25.92 -25.91
N PHE A 4 37.19 -26.49 -25.45
CA PHE A 4 35.86 -26.10 -25.94
C PHE A 4 35.43 -24.89 -25.09
N PHE A 5 35.38 -23.72 -25.72
CA PHE A 5 34.81 -22.52 -25.11
C PHE A 5 33.28 -22.64 -25.11
N ALA A 6 32.74 -23.20 -24.04
CA ALA A 6 31.32 -23.08 -23.71
C ALA A 6 31.12 -21.78 -22.93
N LEU A 7 30.51 -20.76 -23.55
CA LEU A 7 29.96 -19.62 -22.81
C LEU A 7 28.94 -18.89 -23.67
N SER A 8 27.68 -19.32 -23.58
CA SER A 8 26.55 -18.45 -23.86
C SER A 8 25.35 -18.91 -23.05
N ALA A 9 25.19 -18.29 -21.88
CA ALA A 9 23.96 -18.32 -21.11
C ALA A 9 23.77 -16.91 -20.55
N ILE A 10 23.25 -16.04 -21.41
CA ILE A 10 22.72 -14.74 -20.98
C ILE A 10 21.44 -15.07 -20.21
N PHE A 11 21.54 -15.17 -18.89
CA PHE A 11 20.38 -15.14 -18.01
C PHE A 11 19.74 -13.75 -18.14
N ALA A 12 18.81 -13.61 -19.09
CA ALA A 12 17.84 -12.52 -19.06
C ALA A 12 16.97 -12.74 -17.83
N LEU A 13 17.36 -12.11 -16.71
CA LEU A 13 16.49 -11.91 -15.56
C LEU A 13 15.28 -11.11 -16.07
N SER A 14 14.20 -11.82 -16.38
CA SER A 14 12.88 -11.22 -16.58
C SER A 14 12.57 -10.44 -15.31
N ALA A 15 12.67 -9.11 -15.40
CA ALA A 15 12.30 -8.20 -14.32
C ALA A 15 10.84 -8.47 -13.99
N CYS A 16 10.58 -9.18 -12.89
CA CYS A 16 9.25 -9.36 -12.34
C CYS A 16 8.78 -8.07 -11.66
N GLY A 17 8.73 -6.97 -12.42
CA GLY A 17 7.94 -5.78 -12.11
C GLY A 17 6.52 -5.98 -12.63
N GLY A 18 5.80 -6.96 -12.08
CA GLY A 18 4.44 -7.25 -12.48
C GLY A 18 3.46 -6.27 -11.85
N SER A 19 2.52 -5.76 -12.64
CA SER A 19 1.36 -5.04 -12.10
C SER A 19 0.31 -6.02 -11.58
N ASN A 20 -0.47 -5.58 -10.61
CA ASN A 20 -1.73 -6.21 -10.22
C ASN A 20 -2.82 -5.89 -11.26
N ASP A 21 -3.93 -6.63 -11.20
CA ASP A 21 -5.07 -6.46 -12.12
C ASP A 21 -5.78 -5.09 -11.94
N ASP A 22 -5.48 -4.37 -10.87
CA ASP A 22 -5.98 -3.03 -10.55
C ASP A 22 -5.01 -1.90 -10.96
N GLY A 23 -3.92 -2.24 -11.67
CA GLY A 23 -2.92 -1.31 -12.18
C GLY A 23 -1.81 -0.93 -11.18
N SER A 24 -1.88 -1.36 -9.92
CA SER A 24 -0.82 -1.11 -8.94
C SER A 24 0.41 -2.00 -9.19
N SER A 25 1.59 -1.62 -8.69
CA SER A 25 2.76 -2.49 -8.81
C SER A 25 2.82 -3.50 -7.66
N LYS A 26 3.04 -4.79 -7.99
CA LYS A 26 3.21 -5.87 -7.00
C LYS A 26 4.42 -5.66 -6.09
N SER A 27 5.38 -4.84 -6.51
CA SER A 27 6.61 -4.56 -5.75
C SER A 27 6.52 -3.31 -4.86
N THR A 28 5.35 -2.68 -4.77
CA THR A 28 5.16 -1.40 -4.09
C THR A 28 3.95 -1.43 -3.17
N TYR A 29 3.86 -0.49 -2.25
CA TYR A 29 2.70 -0.21 -1.42
C TYR A 29 1.89 0.89 -2.09
N SER A 30 0.69 0.52 -2.56
CA SER A 30 -0.12 1.33 -3.46
C SER A 30 -1.40 1.86 -2.81
N SER A 31 -1.79 1.36 -1.64
CA SER A 31 -2.91 1.91 -0.89
C SER A 31 -2.70 1.91 0.62
N CYS A 32 -3.54 2.68 1.30
CA CYS A 32 -3.66 2.79 2.74
C CYS A 32 -5.14 2.61 3.12
N LYS A 33 -5.43 1.85 4.17
CA LYS A 33 -6.81 1.64 4.66
C LYS A 33 -6.85 1.57 6.18
N ILE A 34 -7.98 1.95 6.75
CA ILE A 34 -8.29 1.68 8.15
C ILE A 34 -8.76 0.23 8.27
N THR A 35 -8.19 -0.51 9.22
CA THR A 35 -8.47 -1.94 9.46
C THR A 35 -9.25 -2.18 10.75
N SER A 36 -9.27 -1.20 11.66
CA SER A 36 -10.03 -1.26 12.91
C SER A 36 -10.33 0.16 13.40
N SER A 37 -11.48 0.34 14.05
CA SER A 37 -11.89 1.62 14.65
C SER A 37 -12.48 1.41 16.04
N GLN A 38 -12.05 2.25 16.99
CA GLN A 38 -12.59 2.31 18.35
C GLN A 38 -13.65 3.40 18.51
N ALA A 39 -14.25 3.90 17.42
CA ALA A 39 -15.33 4.87 17.51
C ALA A 39 -16.51 4.31 18.33
N LEU A 40 -17.13 5.15 19.15
CA LEU A 40 -18.23 4.75 20.04
C LEU A 40 -19.48 4.38 19.23
N LEU A 41 -19.79 5.16 18.20
CA LEU A 41 -20.95 4.92 17.34
C LEU A 41 -20.62 3.89 16.26
N ALA A 42 -21.56 2.99 16.00
CA ALA A 42 -21.41 1.97 14.96
C ALA A 42 -21.24 2.59 13.57
N THR A 43 -22.02 3.63 13.28
CA THR A 43 -21.93 4.36 12.00
C THR A 43 -20.55 4.94 11.76
N ASP A 44 -19.89 5.48 12.80
CA ASP A 44 -18.55 6.04 12.68
C ASP A 44 -17.52 4.95 12.42
N ARG A 45 -17.61 3.81 13.14
CA ARG A 45 -16.77 2.63 12.86
C ARG A 45 -16.93 2.16 11.41
N ASP A 46 -18.17 2.08 10.94
CA ASP A 46 -18.45 1.66 9.56
C ASP A 46 -17.94 2.67 8.53
N ASN A 47 -17.97 3.96 8.84
CA ASN A 47 -17.42 5.01 7.99
C ASN A 47 -15.89 4.97 7.94
N ASP A 48 -15.24 4.73 9.08
CA ASP A 48 -13.79 4.58 9.17
C ASP A 48 -13.31 3.37 8.37
N LEU A 49 -13.96 2.21 8.54
CA LEU A 49 -13.59 0.97 7.87
C LEU A 49 -13.81 1.02 6.34
N LYS A 50 -14.60 1.99 5.85
CA LYS A 50 -14.73 2.27 4.40
C LYS A 50 -13.59 3.11 3.85
N GLN A 51 -12.77 3.73 4.70
CA GLN A 51 -11.71 4.60 4.22
C GLN A 51 -10.57 3.81 3.61
N CYS A 52 -10.26 4.18 2.38
CA CYS A 52 -9.14 3.67 1.63
C CYS A 52 -8.62 4.77 0.70
N TRP A 53 -7.30 4.95 0.67
CA TRP A 53 -6.62 5.94 -0.16
C TRP A 53 -5.60 5.24 -1.05
N ASN A 54 -5.57 5.63 -2.33
CA ASN A 54 -4.55 5.17 -3.27
C ASN A 54 -3.36 6.13 -3.24
N ALA A 55 -2.16 5.55 -3.23
CA ALA A 55 -0.92 6.29 -3.41
C ALA A 55 -0.85 6.79 -4.86
N GLY A 56 -0.20 7.94 -5.07
CA GLY A 56 0.03 8.45 -6.42
C GLY A 56 1.08 7.63 -7.18
N GLY A 57 0.96 7.61 -8.51
CA GLY A 57 1.93 6.94 -9.38
C GLY A 57 1.99 5.42 -9.13
N ASN A 58 3.21 4.88 -9.04
CA ASN A 58 3.44 3.45 -8.78
C ASN A 58 3.45 3.11 -7.28
N GLY A 59 3.03 4.00 -6.39
CA GLY A 59 3.10 3.77 -4.95
C GLY A 59 4.52 3.90 -4.37
N PHE A 60 4.70 3.36 -3.16
CA PHE A 60 5.93 3.46 -2.39
C PHE A 60 6.70 2.14 -2.41
N GLU A 61 8.00 2.15 -2.70
CA GLU A 61 8.84 0.94 -2.61
C GLU A 61 9.19 0.60 -1.14
N SER A 62 9.39 1.63 -0.32
CA SER A 62 9.67 1.50 1.11
C SER A 62 8.39 1.37 1.91
N GLN A 63 8.30 0.32 2.74
CA GLN A 63 7.19 0.15 3.68
C GLN A 63 7.13 1.29 4.71
N GLY A 64 8.29 1.79 5.15
CA GLY A 64 8.36 2.88 6.13
C GLY A 64 7.75 4.17 5.58
N ASP A 65 8.08 4.52 4.34
CA ASP A 65 7.55 5.71 3.68
C ASP A 65 6.05 5.58 3.43
N ALA A 66 5.60 4.38 3.02
CA ALA A 66 4.19 4.05 2.85
C ALA A 66 3.41 4.21 4.16
N ILE A 67 3.93 3.69 5.28
CA ILE A 67 3.30 3.82 6.59
C ILE A 67 3.22 5.29 7.03
N GLN A 68 4.30 6.07 6.86
CA GLN A 68 4.29 7.50 7.21
C GLN A 68 3.29 8.29 6.35
N TRP A 69 3.16 7.96 5.07
CA TRP A 69 2.14 8.55 4.22
C TRP A 69 0.73 8.15 4.67
N CYS A 70 0.52 6.87 4.96
CA CYS A 70 -0.76 6.33 5.41
C CYS A 70 -1.21 6.97 6.73
N GLU A 71 -0.29 7.14 7.67
CA GLU A 71 -0.52 7.85 8.93
C GLU A 71 -1.02 9.28 8.68
N LYS A 72 -0.42 10.02 7.74
CA LYS A 72 -0.87 11.37 7.39
C LYS A 72 -2.29 11.38 6.82
N GLN A 73 -2.65 10.42 5.97
CA GLN A 73 -4.01 10.30 5.42
C GLN A 73 -5.04 10.04 6.53
N VAL A 74 -4.73 9.06 7.39
CA VAL A 74 -5.60 8.68 8.51
C VAL A 74 -5.78 9.83 9.48
N ASN A 75 -4.69 10.49 9.88
CA ASN A 75 -4.75 11.63 10.79
C ASN A 75 -5.55 12.80 10.20
N ALA A 76 -5.37 13.10 8.91
CA ALA A 76 -6.15 14.14 8.23
C ALA A 76 -7.64 13.79 8.18
N TYR A 77 -7.99 12.54 7.89
CA TYR A 77 -9.37 12.07 7.88
C TYR A 77 -10.01 12.18 9.28
N ILE A 78 -9.35 11.66 10.33
CA ILE A 78 -9.89 11.70 11.70
C ILE A 78 -10.08 13.14 12.15
N ALA A 79 -9.10 14.01 11.92
CA ALA A 79 -9.17 15.41 12.30
C ALA A 79 -10.25 16.20 11.54
N ASN A 80 -10.58 15.80 10.31
CA ASN A 80 -11.59 16.48 9.50
C ASN A 80 -13.01 15.96 9.79
N GLN A 81 -13.18 14.67 10.08
CA GLN A 81 -14.51 14.10 10.28
C GLN A 81 -15.03 14.21 11.71
N TYR A 82 -14.15 14.21 12.71
CA TYR A 82 -14.55 14.07 14.10
C TYR A 82 -14.07 15.25 14.93
N LEU A 83 -15.00 15.83 15.70
CA LEU A 83 -14.67 16.88 16.67
C LEU A 83 -13.82 16.33 17.82
N VAL A 84 -14.10 15.09 18.23
CA VAL A 84 -13.32 14.34 19.21
C VAL A 84 -12.82 13.09 18.49
N GLY A 85 -11.52 13.02 18.22
CA GLY A 85 -10.92 11.87 17.56
C GLY A 85 -10.95 10.61 18.42
N HIS A 86 -10.73 9.48 17.77
CA HIS A 86 -10.63 8.15 18.40
C HIS A 86 -9.50 7.36 17.77
N THR A 87 -9.13 6.26 18.42
CA THR A 87 -8.06 5.39 17.94
C THR A 87 -8.55 4.51 16.80
N VAL A 88 -7.73 4.44 15.76
CA VAL A 88 -7.90 3.53 14.62
C VAL A 88 -6.60 2.79 14.34
N SER A 89 -6.70 1.61 13.72
CA SER A 89 -5.56 0.88 13.17
C SER A 89 -5.63 0.95 11.65
N TYR A 90 -4.46 1.00 11.00
CA TYR A 90 -4.37 1.12 9.54
C TYR A 90 -3.23 0.27 9.00
N ALA A 91 -3.31 -0.04 7.70
CA ALA A 91 -2.32 -0.83 6.99
C ALA A 91 -2.12 -0.29 5.57
N VAL A 92 -0.95 -0.60 5.00
CA VAL A 92 -0.65 -0.37 3.60
C VAL A 92 -0.71 -1.67 2.82
N GLU A 93 -1.25 -1.62 1.59
CA GLU A 93 -1.40 -2.79 0.72
C GLU A 93 -0.74 -2.54 -0.64
N SER A 94 -0.32 -3.60 -1.31
CA SER A 94 0.27 -3.52 -2.66
C SER A 94 -0.76 -3.43 -3.78
N THR A 95 -2.05 -3.46 -3.45
CA THR A 95 -3.18 -3.29 -4.37
C THR A 95 -3.82 -1.92 -4.18
N ASN A 96 -4.49 -1.42 -5.20
CA ASN A 96 -5.33 -0.24 -5.08
C ASN A 96 -6.62 -0.58 -4.30
N CYS A 97 -7.21 0.46 -3.70
CA CYS A 97 -8.56 0.44 -3.16
C CYS A 97 -9.58 0.05 -4.25
N LYS A 98 -10.62 -0.68 -3.85
CA LYS A 98 -11.70 -1.15 -4.74
C LYS A 98 -13.03 -0.57 -4.35
#